data_AF-A0A0J9YFK8-F1
#
_entry.id   AF-A0A0J9YFK8-F1
#
_cell.length_a   1.000
_cell.length_b   1.000
_cell.length_c   1.000
_cell.angle_alpha   90.00
_cell.angle_beta   90.00
_cell.angle_gamma   90.00
#
_symmetry.space_group_name_H-M   'P 1'
#
loop_
_entity.id
_entity.type
_entity.pdbx_description
1 polymer ?
#
loop_
_entity_poly.entity_id
_entity_poly.type
_entity_poly.pdbx_seq_one_letter_code
_entity_poly.pdbx_strand_id
1 'polypeptide(L)'
;MFAWIDAGYGHGREGIIPSHCHWRPELQRDRMTVIKLTPAHDKVSRYSITDLYRVDWVVLSGGFIAGDSHTINRFYRFYQKSFMELLDSGRIDDDQTVLTLMLKHYATLFNPISSNGD
;
A
#
# COMPACT_ATOMS: atom_id res chain seq x y z
N MET A 1 -6.24 14.68 11.61
CA MET A 1 -5.95 14.25 10.23
C MET A 1 -4.43 14.19 10.11
N PHE A 2 -3.89 13.01 9.83
CA PHE A 2 -2.45 12.81 9.63
C PHE A 2 -2.31 12.06 8.30
N ALA A 3 -1.60 12.65 7.34
CA ALA A 3 -1.25 12.06 6.06
C ALA A 3 0.27 12.01 6.01
N TRP A 4 0.83 10.82 5.82
CA TRP A 4 2.26 10.65 5.60
C TRP A 4 2.47 10.27 4.13
N ILE A 5 3.24 11.11 3.44
CA ILE A 5 3.78 10.85 2.10
C ILE A 5 5.29 10.80 2.30
N ASP A 6 5.91 9.67 1.98
CA ASP A 6 7.36 9.52 1.95
C ASP A 6 7.84 9.03 0.58
N ALA A 7 9.12 9.31 0.29
CA ALA A 7 9.75 9.70 -0.97
C ALA A 7 9.86 8.63 -2.08
N GLY A 8 8.89 7.73 -2.22
CA GLY A 8 8.79 6.80 -3.35
C GLY A 8 7.98 7.34 -4.54
N TYR A 9 7.29 8.49 -4.39
CA TYR A 9 6.51 9.10 -5.46
C TYR A 9 7.46 9.58 -6.57
N GLY A 10 7.70 8.70 -7.53
CA GLY A 10 8.51 8.93 -8.72
C GLY A 10 9.74 8.06 -8.88
N HIS A 11 10.22 7.32 -7.87
CA HIS A 11 11.50 6.56 -7.96
C HIS A 11 12.65 7.37 -8.62
N GLY A 12 12.69 8.70 -8.42
CA GLY A 12 13.67 9.60 -9.06
C GLY A 12 13.42 9.91 -10.55
N ARG A 13 12.29 9.48 -11.14
CA ARG A 13 11.87 9.86 -12.50
C ARG A 13 11.18 11.22 -12.48
N GLU A 14 11.76 12.17 -13.19
CA GLU A 14 11.12 13.46 -13.48
C GLU A 14 9.78 13.23 -14.22
N GLY A 15 8.73 13.95 -13.79
CA GLY A 15 7.39 13.90 -14.41
C GLY A 15 6.35 13.00 -13.72
N ILE A 16 6.71 12.25 -12.67
CA ILE A 16 5.76 11.44 -11.88
C ILE A 16 5.20 12.22 -10.67
N ILE A 17 5.90 13.27 -10.22
CA ILE A 17 5.39 14.19 -9.21
C ILE A 17 4.39 15.14 -9.89
N PRO A 18 3.11 15.18 -9.47
CA PRO A 18 2.11 16.03 -10.10
C PRO A 18 2.55 17.49 -10.03
N SER A 19 2.63 18.15 -11.18
CA SER A 19 3.18 19.52 -11.31
C SER A 19 2.39 20.57 -10.53
N HIS A 20 1.15 20.27 -10.18
CA HIS A 20 0.24 21.20 -9.50
C HIS A 20 -0.20 20.73 -8.10
N CYS A 21 0.24 19.56 -7.63
CA CYS A 21 -0.17 18.99 -6.33
C CYS A 21 -1.71 19.03 -6.10
N HIS A 22 -2.52 18.89 -7.16
CA HIS A 22 -3.98 18.91 -7.06
C HIS A 22 -4.57 17.59 -6.54
N TRP A 23 -3.74 16.56 -6.39
CA TRP A 23 -4.17 15.28 -5.88
C TRP A 23 -4.65 15.40 -4.42
N ARG A 24 -5.97 15.31 -4.26
CA ARG A 24 -6.67 15.38 -2.98
C ARG A 24 -7.56 14.15 -2.84
N PRO A 25 -7.00 12.98 -2.53
CA PRO A 25 -7.79 11.77 -2.42
C PRO A 25 -8.79 11.89 -1.27
N GLU A 26 -10.01 11.41 -1.51
CA GLU A 26 -10.99 11.31 -0.44
C GLU A 26 -10.54 10.20 0.54
N LEU A 27 -10.15 10.62 1.74
CA LEU A 27 -9.78 9.70 2.81
C LEU A 27 -11.05 9.17 3.46
N GLN A 28 -11.29 7.86 3.36
CA GLN A 28 -12.42 7.21 4.00
C GLN A 28 -12.14 7.05 5.50
N ARG A 29 -13.13 7.35 6.34
CA ARG A 29 -13.07 7.03 7.77
C ARG A 29 -13.00 5.52 7.97
N ASP A 30 -12.34 5.09 9.04
CA ASP A 30 -12.24 3.68 9.44
C ASP A 30 -11.47 2.79 8.46
N ARG A 31 -10.76 3.39 7.49
CA ARG A 31 -10.00 2.70 6.43
C ARG A 31 -8.66 3.34 6.15
N MET A 32 -7.69 2.50 5.79
CA MET A 32 -6.37 2.91 5.35
C MET A 32 -6.41 3.19 3.84
N THR A 33 -6.16 4.43 3.45
CA THR A 33 -5.94 4.76 2.03
C THR A 33 -4.52 4.39 1.64
N VAL A 34 -4.41 3.62 0.57
CA VAL A 34 -3.13 3.21 -0.07
C VAL A 34 -3.21 3.47 -1.57
N ILE A 35 -2.08 3.73 -2.20
CA ILE A 35 -2.04 3.96 -3.66
C ILE A 35 -1.68 2.65 -4.35
N LYS A 36 -2.56 2.22 -5.25
CA LYS A 36 -2.32 1.12 -6.17
C LYS A 36 -1.65 1.65 -7.44
N LEU A 37 -0.53 1.05 -7.79
CA LEU A 37 0.30 1.43 -8.94
C LEU A 37 0.03 0.55 -10.18
N THR A 38 -0.59 -0.62 -10.00
CA THR A 38 -0.96 -1.50 -11.12
C THR A 38 -2.29 -1.09 -11.77
N PRO A 39 -2.50 -1.41 -13.06
CA PRO A 39 -3.72 -1.05 -13.80
C PRO A 39 -5.02 -1.49 -13.11
N ALA A 40 -6.13 -0.81 -13.41
CA ALA A 40 -7.43 -1.11 -12.79
C ALA A 40 -7.87 -2.58 -12.94
N HIS A 41 -7.56 -3.22 -14.07
CA HIS A 41 -7.86 -4.62 -14.34
C HIS A 41 -7.00 -5.61 -13.52
N ASP A 42 -5.89 -5.15 -12.95
CA ASP A 42 -4.97 -5.97 -12.17
C ASP A 42 -5.49 -6.13 -10.72
N LYS A 43 -6.21 -7.21 -10.43
CA LYS A 43 -6.84 -7.39 -9.10
C LYS A 43 -5.85 -7.86 -8.06
N VAL A 44 -5.71 -7.13 -6.95
CA VAL A 44 -4.82 -7.48 -5.83
C VAL A 44 -5.10 -8.87 -5.25
N SER A 45 -6.37 -9.31 -5.31
CA SER A 45 -6.78 -10.65 -4.87
C SER A 45 -6.04 -11.80 -5.56
N ARG A 46 -5.47 -11.57 -6.75
CA ARG A 46 -4.74 -12.59 -7.51
C ARG A 46 -3.36 -12.88 -6.94
N TYR A 47 -2.73 -11.91 -6.27
CA TYR A 47 -1.36 -12.06 -5.82
C TYR A 47 -1.28 -13.06 -4.68
N SER A 48 -0.31 -13.94 -4.77
CA SER A 48 0.15 -14.80 -3.70
C SER A 48 1.57 -14.42 -3.32
N ILE A 49 2.02 -14.89 -2.18
CA ILE A 49 3.41 -14.72 -1.76
C ILE A 49 4.40 -15.28 -2.79
N THR A 50 4.05 -16.34 -3.55
CA THR A 50 4.91 -16.85 -4.63
C THR A 50 4.98 -15.93 -5.84
N ASP A 51 3.99 -15.05 -6.04
CA ASP A 51 4.01 -14.05 -7.13
C ASP A 51 4.82 -12.80 -6.76
N LEU A 52 5.01 -12.56 -5.46
CA LEU A 52 5.63 -11.35 -4.91
C LEU A 52 7.05 -11.59 -4.40
N TYR A 53 7.34 -12.78 -3.88
CA TYR A 53 8.58 -13.07 -3.19
C TYR A 53 9.81 -12.96 -4.10
N ARG A 54 10.70 -12.00 -3.77
CA ARG A 54 11.93 -11.70 -4.53
C ARG A 54 11.70 -11.29 -6.00
N VAL A 55 10.52 -10.76 -6.30
CA VAL A 55 10.19 -10.19 -7.61
C VAL A 55 10.20 -8.68 -7.50
N ASP A 56 10.90 -7.99 -8.41
CA ASP A 56 10.88 -6.53 -8.51
C ASP A 56 9.55 -6.07 -9.16
N TRP A 57 8.46 -6.18 -8.41
CA TRP A 57 7.10 -5.87 -8.84
C TRP A 57 6.35 -5.03 -7.82
N VAL A 58 6.13 -3.77 -8.16
CA VAL A 58 5.50 -2.79 -7.27
C VAL A 58 3.98 -2.75 -7.48
N VAL A 59 3.22 -3.37 -6.58
CA VAL A 59 1.74 -3.34 -6.61
C VAL A 59 1.19 -2.07 -5.97
N LEU A 60 1.76 -1.70 -4.82
CA LEU A 60 1.34 -0.58 -3.99
C LEU A 60 2.50 0.39 -3.79
N SER A 61 2.19 1.66 -3.63
CA SER A 61 3.19 2.64 -3.20
C SER A 61 3.54 2.40 -1.73
N GLY A 62 4.73 1.88 -1.46
CA GLY A 62 5.23 1.72 -0.08
C GLY A 62 5.37 3.05 0.67
N GLY A 63 5.54 4.16 -0.06
CA GLY A 63 5.69 5.51 0.49
C GLY A 63 4.37 6.24 0.79
N PHE A 64 3.20 5.64 0.56
CA PHE A 64 1.92 6.28 0.87
C PHE A 64 1.01 5.39 1.70
N ILE A 65 0.72 5.84 2.92
CA ILE A 65 -0.30 5.25 3.78
C ILE A 65 -0.99 6.37 4.55
N ALA A 66 -2.32 6.43 4.47
CA ALA A 66 -3.10 7.45 5.17
C ALA A 66 -4.30 6.85 5.91
N GLY A 67 -4.66 7.40 7.06
CA GLY A 67 -5.81 6.97 7.86
C GLY A 67 -5.97 7.83 9.11
N ASP A 68 -7.11 7.70 9.79
CA ASP A 68 -7.27 8.27 11.13
C ASP A 68 -6.46 7.46 12.17
N SER A 69 -6.26 8.03 13.36
CA SER A 69 -5.42 7.43 14.40
C SER A 69 -5.92 6.06 14.87
N HIS A 70 -7.25 5.85 14.91
CA HIS A 70 -7.83 4.58 15.30
C HIS A 70 -7.53 3.51 14.25
N THR A 71 -7.73 3.85 12.98
CA THR A 71 -7.46 2.94 11.86
C THR A 71 -5.97 2.63 11.73
N ILE A 72 -5.07 3.61 11.92
CA ILE A 72 -3.62 3.38 11.94
C ILE A 72 -3.23 2.39 13.04
N ASN A 73 -3.84 2.47 14.23
CA ASN A 73 -3.57 1.51 15.30
C ASN A 73 -4.01 0.09 14.92
N ARG A 74 -5.17 -0.06 14.26
CA ARG A 74 -5.63 -1.36 13.74
C ARG A 74 -4.68 -1.89 12.67
N PHE A 75 -4.28 -1.04 11.73
CA PHE A 75 -3.32 -1.36 10.69
C PHE A 75 -2.00 -1.87 11.28
N TYR A 76 -1.43 -1.17 12.26
CA TYR A 76 -0.19 -1.58 12.93
C TYR A 76 -0.27 -3.01 13.49
N ARG A 77 -1.38 -3.35 14.17
CA ARG A 77 -1.57 -4.71 14.73
C ARG A 77 -1.62 -5.78 13.64
N PHE A 78 -2.33 -5.52 12.55
CA PHE A 78 -2.41 -6.47 11.44
C PHE A 78 -1.08 -6.57 10.67
N TYR A 79 -0.37 -5.46 10.49
CA TYR A 79 0.94 -5.44 9.87
C TYR A 79 1.94 -6.24 10.68
N GLN A 80 2.03 -6.00 11.99
CA GLN A 80 2.90 -6.76 12.88
C GLN A 80 2.56 -8.26 12.82
N LYS A 81 1.28 -8.63 12.87
CA LYS A 81 0.86 -10.03 12.75
C LYS A 81 1.32 -10.65 11.43
N SER A 82 1.00 -10.02 10.30
CA SER A 82 1.36 -10.55 8.97
C SER A 82 2.87 -10.61 8.76
N PHE A 83 3.62 -9.64 9.27
CA PHE A 83 5.07 -9.65 9.25
C PHE A 83 5.65 -10.82 10.04
N MET A 84 5.18 -11.07 11.27
CA MET A 84 5.63 -12.21 12.08
C MET A 84 5.28 -13.55 11.42
N GLU A 85 4.08 -13.71 10.85
CA GLU A 85 3.69 -14.92 10.11
C GLU A 85 4.62 -15.19 8.92
N LEU A 86 5.05 -14.14 8.21
CA LEU A 86 6.01 -14.26 7.11
C LEU A 86 7.40 -14.65 7.62
N LEU A 87 7.88 -14.01 8.70
CA LEU A 87 9.15 -14.37 9.35
C LEU A 87 9.17 -15.83 9.81
N ASP A 88 8.12 -16.29 10.50
CA ASP A 88 7.99 -17.66 10.99
C ASP A 88 7.98 -18.68 9.84
N SER A 89 7.46 -18.28 8.67
CA SER A 89 7.49 -19.10 7.44
C SER A 89 8.81 -19.05 6.68
N GLY A 90 9.82 -18.34 7.18
CA GLY A 90 11.13 -18.15 6.52
C GLY A 90 11.09 -17.24 5.29
N ARG A 91 10.03 -16.43 5.15
CA ARG A 91 9.80 -15.55 3.98
C ARG A 91 10.04 -14.10 4.37
N ILE A 92 11.31 -13.71 4.33
CA ILE A 92 11.74 -12.32 4.57
C ILE A 92 11.67 -11.55 3.25
N ASP A 93 10.80 -10.55 3.18
CA ASP A 93 10.60 -9.71 1.99
C ASP A 93 10.34 -8.25 2.38
N ASP A 94 10.23 -7.37 1.40
CA ASP A 94 10.05 -5.94 1.62
C ASP A 94 8.64 -5.54 2.16
N ASP A 95 8.52 -4.27 2.52
CA ASP A 95 7.27 -3.67 3.00
C ASP A 95 6.13 -3.73 1.97
N GLN A 96 6.45 -3.68 0.67
CA GLN A 96 5.48 -3.79 -0.41
C GLN A 96 4.82 -5.17 -0.47
N THR A 97 5.59 -6.24 -0.26
CA THR A 97 5.04 -7.60 -0.18
C THR A 97 4.08 -7.74 1.00
N VAL A 98 4.47 -7.26 2.19
CA VAL A 98 3.62 -7.33 3.39
C VAL A 98 2.33 -6.53 3.18
N LEU A 99 2.44 -5.30 2.67
CA LEU A 99 1.29 -4.43 2.38
C LEU A 99 0.34 -5.04 1.34
N THR A 100 0.88 -5.64 0.29
CA THR A 100 0.08 -6.27 -0.77
C THR A 100 -0.71 -7.47 -0.24
N LEU A 101 -0.05 -8.31 0.56
CA LEU A 101 -0.71 -9.45 1.21
C LEU A 101 -1.76 -8.99 2.23
N MET A 102 -1.47 -7.94 3.00
CA MET A 102 -2.47 -7.35 3.90
C MET A 102 -3.68 -6.81 3.14
N LEU A 103 -3.48 -6.08 2.05
CA LEU A 103 -4.58 -5.57 1.23
C LEU A 103 -5.45 -6.71 0.68
N LYS A 104 -4.84 -7.83 0.32
CA LYS A 104 -5.56 -9.05 -0.05
C LYS A 104 -6.35 -9.64 1.13
N HIS A 105 -5.71 -9.86 2.27
CA HIS A 105 -6.29 -10.60 3.40
C HIS A 105 -7.28 -9.78 4.22
N TYR A 106 -7.08 -8.47 4.29
CA TYR A 106 -7.86 -7.54 5.09
C TYR A 106 -8.47 -6.45 4.21
N ALA A 107 -9.02 -6.80 3.04
CA ALA A 107 -9.52 -5.84 2.05
C ALA A 107 -10.46 -4.77 2.63
N THR A 108 -11.26 -5.11 3.65
CA THR A 108 -12.18 -4.17 4.33
C THR A 108 -11.49 -3.11 5.17
N LEU A 109 -10.22 -3.30 5.53
CA LEU A 109 -9.39 -2.31 6.24
C LEU A 109 -8.90 -1.21 5.29
N PHE A 110 -8.92 -1.44 3.98
CA PHE A 110 -8.27 -0.57 3.02
C PHE A 110 -9.26 0.12 2.08
N ASN A 111 -8.84 1.30 1.62
CA ASN A 111 -9.42 2.04 0.52
C ASN A 111 -8.33 2.24 -0.55
N PRO A 112 -8.08 1.26 -1.43
CA PRO A 112 -7.07 1.40 -2.48
C PRO A 112 -7.54 2.40 -3.53
N ILE A 113 -6.72 3.40 -3.80
CA ILE A 113 -6.95 4.41 -4.85
C ILE A 113 -5.91 4.26 -5.95
N SER A 114 -6.26 4.60 -7.19
CA SER A 114 -5.30 4.60 -8.29
C SER A 114 -4.39 5.82 -8.22
N SER A 115 -3.15 5.67 -8.68
CA SER A 115 -2.17 6.76 -8.79
C SER A 115 -2.51 7.82 -9.85
N ASN A 116 -3.60 7.65 -10.59
CA ASN A 116 -4.10 8.62 -11.57
C ASN A 116 -4.77 9.79 -10.83
N GLY A 117 -3.93 10.59 -10.17
CA GLY A 117 -4.31 11.83 -9.51
C GLY A 117 -3.77 13.01 -10.28
N ASP A 118 -4.53 13.46 -11.28
CA ASP A 118 -4.19 14.54 -12.23
C ASP A 118 -2.76 14.50 -12.80
#